data_AF-A0A1H8D9K1-F1
#
_entry.id   AF-A0A1H8D9K1-F1
#
_cell.length_a   1.000
_cell.length_b   1.000
_cell.length_c   1.000
_cell.angle_alpha   90.00
_cell.angle_beta   90.00
_cell.angle_gamma   90.00
#
_symmetry.space_group_name_H-M   'P 1'
#
loop_
_entity.id
_entity.type
_entity.pdbx_description
1 polymer ?
#
loop_
_entity_poly.entity_id
_entity_poly.type
_entity_poly.pdbx_seq_one_letter_code
_entity_poly.pdbx_strand_id
1 'polypeptide(L)'
;MLRASLIAAALVVTPLAAASSTDERITTRAEFVDRVANRNLSRLGVGVRVTPGGQIEGSAFGTPVTGSWDWRGNRFCREMKWGDRSWGDSCQAVVIRENRVYFQPSSGSSVYLYMR
;
A
#
# COMPACT_ATOMS: atom_id res chain seq x y z
N MET A 1 -31.25 45.47 45.06
CA MET A 1 -31.51 45.53 43.60
C MET A 1 -30.14 45.79 42.98
N LEU A 2 -29.54 45.02 42.08
CA LEU A 2 -30.02 44.11 41.04
C LEU A 2 -28.95 43.00 40.88
N ARG A 3 -29.38 41.75 40.76
CA ARG A 3 -28.53 40.57 40.56
C ARG A 3 -28.11 40.52 39.09
N ALA A 4 -26.82 40.64 38.81
CA ALA A 4 -26.28 40.33 37.48
C ALA A 4 -25.63 38.95 37.54
N SER A 5 -26.44 37.91 37.33
CA SER A 5 -25.96 36.54 37.20
C SER A 5 -25.39 36.36 35.79
N LEU A 6 -24.06 36.30 35.69
CA LEU A 6 -23.33 35.96 34.46
C LEU A 6 -23.53 34.47 34.18
N ILE A 7 -24.29 34.14 33.13
CA ILE A 7 -24.44 32.77 32.63
C ILE A 7 -23.21 32.47 31.76
N ALA A 8 -22.26 31.73 32.32
CA ALA A 8 -21.13 31.19 31.57
C ALA A 8 -21.57 29.93 30.82
N ALA A 9 -21.78 30.04 29.50
CA ALA A 9 -22.04 28.90 28.64
C ALA A 9 -20.73 28.11 28.41
N ALA A 10 -20.60 26.95 29.04
CA ALA A 10 -19.48 26.04 28.84
C ALA A 10 -19.64 25.31 27.49
N LEU A 11 -18.86 25.70 26.48
CA LEU A 11 -18.69 24.91 25.25
C LEU A 11 -17.92 23.63 25.59
N VAL A 12 -18.61 22.48 25.57
CA VAL A 12 -17.97 21.17 25.62
C VAL A 12 -17.38 20.87 24.25
N VAL A 13 -16.09 21.10 24.08
CA VAL A 13 -15.34 20.65 22.89
C VAL A 13 -15.01 19.18 23.09
N THR A 14 -15.77 18.29 22.43
CA THR A 14 -15.40 16.88 22.35
C THR A 14 -14.26 16.72 21.33
N PRO A 15 -13.09 16.18 21.72
CA PRO A 15 -12.02 15.94 20.77
C PRO A 15 -12.44 14.83 19.79
N LEU A 16 -12.50 15.16 18.49
CA LEU A 16 -12.53 14.13 17.44
C LEU A 16 -11.18 13.42 17.46
N ALA A 17 -11.16 12.15 17.88
CA ALA A 17 -10.02 11.29 17.69
C ALA A 17 -9.81 11.08 16.18
N ALA A 18 -8.80 11.71 15.61
CA ALA A 18 -8.36 11.41 14.25
C ALA A 18 -7.81 9.97 14.24
N ALA A 19 -8.42 9.09 13.45
CA ALA A 19 -7.88 7.77 13.19
C ALA A 19 -6.54 7.94 12.44
N SER A 20 -5.42 7.79 13.17
CA SER A 20 -4.09 7.74 12.56
C SER A 20 -3.89 6.33 11.99
N SER A 21 -3.87 6.19 10.67
CA SER A 21 -3.47 4.95 10.03
C SER A 21 -1.97 4.74 10.26
N THR A 22 -1.58 3.69 10.99
CA THR A 22 -0.17 3.36 11.21
C THR A 22 0.46 2.83 9.93
N ASP A 23 1.58 3.43 9.54
CA ASP A 23 2.43 2.94 8.46
C ASP A 23 3.24 1.74 8.94
N GLU A 24 2.98 0.56 8.37
CA GLU A 24 3.73 -0.66 8.68
C GLU A 24 4.72 -0.95 7.57
N ARG A 25 6.02 -0.84 7.86
CA ARG A 25 7.08 -1.11 6.88
C ARG A 25 7.45 -2.59 6.89
N ILE A 26 7.27 -3.24 5.75
CA ILE A 26 7.64 -4.65 5.54
C ILE A 26 9.11 -4.71 5.12
N THR A 27 9.92 -5.44 5.88
CA THR A 27 11.38 -5.48 5.65
C THR A 27 11.92 -6.86 5.30
N THR A 28 11.10 -7.91 5.45
CA THR A 28 11.52 -9.28 5.16
C THR A 28 10.61 -9.97 4.14
N ARG A 29 11.18 -10.94 3.43
CA ARG A 29 10.43 -11.81 2.51
C ARG A 29 9.30 -12.56 3.22
N ALA A 30 9.57 -13.11 4.40
CA ALA A 30 8.60 -13.92 5.13
C ALA A 30 7.36 -13.09 5.50
N GLU A 31 7.59 -11.90 6.03
CA GLU A 31 6.53 -10.94 6.36
C GLU A 31 5.75 -10.50 5.11
N PHE A 32 6.43 -10.22 3.99
CA PHE A 32 5.75 -9.91 2.73
C PHE A 32 4.87 -11.06 2.22
N VAL A 33 5.38 -12.29 2.30
CA VAL A 33 4.64 -13.48 1.87
C VAL A 33 3.40 -13.68 2.73
N ASP A 34 3.52 -13.56 4.05
CA ASP A 34 2.43 -13.70 5.00
C ASP A 34 1.35 -12.63 4.80
N ARG A 35 1.77 -11.39 4.60
CA ARG A 35 0.86 -10.23 4.67
C ARG A 35 0.31 -9.80 3.31
N VAL A 36 1.04 -10.01 2.22
CA VAL A 36 0.72 -9.44 0.90
C VAL A 36 0.61 -10.52 -0.20
N ALA A 37 1.48 -11.53 -0.19
CA ALA A 37 1.46 -12.54 -1.25
C ALA A 37 0.12 -13.31 -1.29
N ASN A 38 -0.23 -13.79 -2.47
CA ASN A 38 -1.51 -14.40 -2.82
C ASN A 38 -2.77 -13.53 -2.64
N ARG A 39 -2.69 -12.33 -2.04
CA ARG A 39 -3.81 -11.38 -2.03
C ARG A 39 -4.05 -10.80 -3.41
N ASN A 40 -5.30 -10.43 -3.70
CA ASN A 40 -5.62 -9.78 -4.97
C ASN A 40 -5.34 -8.27 -4.85
N LEU A 41 -4.27 -7.81 -5.50
CA LEU A 41 -3.84 -6.41 -5.45
C LEU A 41 -4.47 -5.65 -6.61
N SER A 42 -5.24 -4.61 -6.33
CA SER A 42 -6.00 -3.94 -7.38
C SER A 42 -6.13 -2.43 -7.21
N ARG A 43 -6.21 -1.70 -8.33
CA ARG A 43 -6.52 -0.27 -8.40
C ARG A 43 -6.95 0.06 -9.82
N LEU A 44 -8.08 0.76 -10.00
CA LEU A 44 -8.65 1.25 -11.28
C LEU A 44 -8.03 0.65 -12.55
N GLY A 45 -8.65 -0.40 -13.09
CA GLY A 45 -8.19 -1.07 -14.31
C GLY A 45 -6.98 -2.00 -14.14
N VAL A 46 -6.34 -2.03 -12.97
CA VAL A 46 -5.23 -2.94 -12.63
C VAL A 46 -5.67 -3.96 -11.60
N GLY A 47 -5.36 -5.23 -11.86
CA GLY A 47 -5.52 -6.34 -10.94
C GLY A 47 -4.37 -7.33 -11.10
N VAL A 48 -3.56 -7.47 -10.07
CA VAL A 48 -2.38 -8.33 -10.06
C VAL A 48 -2.26 -9.10 -8.75
N ARG A 49 -1.52 -10.19 -8.77
CA ARG A 49 -1.17 -10.99 -7.60
C ARG A 49 0.31 -11.27 -7.65
N VAL A 50 0.93 -11.24 -6.48
CA VAL A 50 2.31 -11.68 -6.27
C VAL A 50 2.27 -13.04 -5.58
N THR A 51 2.85 -14.06 -6.18
CA THR A 51 2.87 -15.42 -5.63
C THR A 51 4.04 -15.59 -4.66
N PRO A 52 3.93 -16.45 -3.64
CA PRO A 52 5.05 -16.79 -2.76
C PRO A 52 6.27 -17.36 -3.50
N GLY A 53 6.05 -17.93 -4.69
CA GLY A 53 7.10 -18.48 -5.55
C GLY A 53 7.88 -17.44 -6.35
N GLY A 54 7.60 -16.14 -6.18
CA GLY A 54 8.34 -15.09 -6.88
C GLY A 54 7.76 -14.69 -8.22
N GLN A 55 6.47 -14.99 -8.51
CA GLN A 55 5.83 -14.57 -9.77
C GLN A 55 4.87 -13.40 -9.54
N ILE A 56 4.70 -12.57 -10.56
CA ILE A 56 3.69 -11.51 -10.65
C ILE A 56 2.77 -11.85 -11.82
N GLU A 57 1.48 -11.90 -11.57
CA GLU A 57 0.49 -12.32 -12.57
C GLU A 57 -0.75 -11.45 -12.49
N GLY A 58 -1.34 -11.10 -13.63
CA GLY A 58 -2.62 -10.43 -13.70
C GLY A 58 -2.82 -9.66 -14.99
N SER A 59 -3.50 -8.52 -14.89
CA SER A 59 -3.72 -7.63 -16.01
C SER A 59 -3.83 -6.18 -15.59
N ALA A 60 -3.51 -5.29 -16.53
CA ALA A 60 -3.72 -3.86 -16.42
C ALA A 60 -4.37 -3.35 -17.71
N PHE A 61 -5.52 -2.70 -17.57
CA PHE A 61 -6.33 -2.16 -18.66
C PHE A 61 -6.61 -3.18 -19.77
N GLY A 62 -6.92 -4.42 -19.38
CA GLY A 62 -7.21 -5.52 -20.30
C GLY A 62 -5.98 -6.23 -20.89
N THR A 63 -4.78 -5.69 -20.70
CA THR A 63 -3.53 -6.27 -21.20
C THR A 63 -2.83 -7.09 -20.10
N PRO A 64 -2.31 -8.29 -20.41
CA PRO A 64 -1.63 -9.14 -19.42
C PRO A 64 -0.44 -8.45 -18.76
N VAL A 65 -0.31 -8.70 -17.45
CA VAL A 65 0.86 -8.33 -16.65
C VAL A 65 1.51 -9.61 -16.16
N THR A 66 2.80 -9.76 -16.44
CA THR A 66 3.63 -10.87 -15.93
C THR A 66 4.92 -10.32 -15.35
N GLY A 67 5.62 -11.10 -14.55
CA GLY A 67 6.91 -10.68 -14.02
C GLY A 67 7.40 -11.63 -12.95
N SER A 68 8.59 -11.33 -12.44
CA SER A 68 9.16 -12.04 -11.32
C SER A 68 9.53 -11.07 -10.22
N TRP A 69 9.65 -11.57 -9.00
CA TRP A 69 10.10 -10.81 -7.86
C TRP A 69 10.95 -11.63 -6.93
N ASP A 70 11.89 -10.96 -6.28
CA ASP A 70 12.70 -11.48 -5.21
C ASP A 70 12.80 -10.47 -4.06
N TRP A 71 13.42 -10.88 -2.97
CA TRP A 71 13.67 -10.01 -1.83
C TRP A 71 15.17 -9.83 -1.67
N ARG A 72 15.64 -8.58 -1.74
CA ARG A 72 17.06 -8.24 -1.57
C ARG A 72 17.22 -7.20 -0.48
N GLY A 73 17.97 -7.57 0.57
CA GLY A 73 18.07 -6.77 1.79
C GLY A 73 16.68 -6.56 2.41
N ASN A 74 16.25 -5.30 2.48
CA ASN A 74 14.95 -4.90 3.03
C ASN A 74 13.96 -4.40 1.97
N ARG A 75 14.10 -4.86 0.71
CA ARG A 75 13.32 -4.37 -0.43
C ARG A 75 12.71 -5.52 -1.23
N PHE A 76 11.52 -5.25 -1.76
CA PHE A 76 10.87 -6.03 -2.80
C PHE A 76 11.45 -5.61 -4.14
N CYS A 77 12.16 -6.50 -4.83
CA CYS A 77 12.67 -6.20 -6.15
C CYS A 77 11.94 -7.01 -7.19
N ARG A 78 11.61 -6.37 -8.32
CA ARG A 78 10.85 -7.01 -9.38
C ARG A 78 11.32 -6.57 -10.75
N GLU A 79 10.99 -7.41 -11.71
CA GLU A 79 10.84 -7.08 -13.11
C GLU A 79 9.38 -7.28 -13.52
N MET A 80 8.95 -6.62 -14.58
CA MET A 80 7.55 -6.70 -15.00
C MET A 80 7.42 -6.51 -16.50
N LYS A 81 6.43 -7.18 -17.08
CA LYS A 81 5.99 -7.03 -18.46
C LYS A 81 4.51 -6.66 -18.47
N TRP A 82 4.14 -5.78 -19.39
CA TRP A 82 2.76 -5.36 -19.68
C TRP A 82 2.56 -5.41 -21.19
N GLY A 83 1.97 -6.51 -21.66
CA GLY A 83 2.01 -6.87 -23.09
C GLY A 83 3.47 -6.99 -23.57
N ASP A 84 3.80 -6.31 -24.65
CA ASP A 84 5.14 -6.34 -25.25
C ASP A 84 6.16 -5.41 -24.57
N ARG A 85 5.70 -4.58 -23.62
CA ARG A 85 6.57 -3.65 -22.89
C ARG A 85 7.15 -4.33 -21.66
N SER A 86 8.45 -4.14 -21.41
CA SER A 86 9.16 -4.68 -20.25
C SER A 86 9.80 -3.56 -19.44
N TRP A 87 9.72 -3.68 -18.12
CA TRP A 87 10.46 -2.88 -17.15
C TRP A 87 11.45 -3.81 -16.47
N GLY A 88 12.72 -3.42 -16.53
CA GLY A 88 13.79 -4.17 -15.90
C GLY A 88 13.73 -4.12 -14.37
N ASP A 89 14.79 -4.62 -13.77
CA ASP A 89 14.93 -4.77 -12.33
C ASP A 89 14.70 -3.45 -11.56
N SER A 90 13.79 -3.47 -10.58
CA SER A 90 13.45 -2.33 -9.74
C SER A 90 13.18 -2.74 -8.30
N CYS A 91 14.00 -2.23 -7.37
CA CYS A 91 13.89 -2.49 -5.93
C CYS A 91 13.09 -1.42 -5.19
N GLN A 92 12.06 -1.82 -4.46
CA GLN A 92 11.08 -0.94 -3.85
C GLN A 92 10.88 -1.27 -2.37
N ALA A 93 10.71 -0.24 -1.53
CA ALA A 93 10.25 -0.44 -0.17
C ALA A 93 8.76 -0.77 -0.17
N VAL A 94 8.33 -1.59 0.79
CA VAL A 94 6.93 -1.98 0.93
C VAL A 94 6.39 -1.43 2.23
N VAL A 95 5.25 -0.72 2.14
CA VAL A 95 4.54 -0.16 3.30
C VAL A 95 3.08 -0.56 3.21
N ILE A 96 2.53 -1.07 4.31
CA ILE A 96 1.10 -1.35 4.45
C ILE A 96 0.45 -0.21 5.23
N ARG A 97 -0.68 0.25 4.72
CA ARG A 97 -1.58 1.18 5.42
C ARG A 97 -2.99 0.65 5.29
N GLU A 98 -3.55 0.15 6.39
CA GLU A 98 -4.88 -0.48 6.41
C GLU A 98 -4.94 -1.64 5.39
N ASN A 99 -5.80 -1.53 4.37
CA ASN A 99 -5.97 -2.51 3.30
C ASN A 99 -5.18 -2.15 2.02
N ARG A 100 -4.23 -1.22 2.09
CA ARG A 100 -3.42 -0.80 0.94
C ARG A 100 -1.97 -1.22 1.14
N VAL A 101 -1.37 -1.69 0.06
CA VAL A 101 0.08 -1.90 -0.03
C VAL A 101 0.67 -0.83 -0.94
N TYR A 102 1.74 -0.19 -0.50
CA TYR A 102 2.50 0.82 -1.21
C TYR A 102 3.85 0.23 -1.61
N PHE A 103 4.20 0.37 -2.88
CA PHE A 103 5.50 0.05 -3.42
C PHE A 103 6.23 1.37 -3.76
N GLN A 104 7.33 1.62 -3.05
CA GLN A 104 8.03 2.89 -3.05
C GLN A 104 9.44 2.73 -3.63
N PRO A 105 9.68 3.11 -4.91
CA PRO A 105 11.02 3.10 -5.49
C PRO A 105 11.92 4.14 -4.81
N SER A 106 13.24 4.02 -4.98
CA SER A 106 14.20 5.02 -4.50
C SER A 106 14.10 6.35 -5.25
N SER A 107 13.63 6.31 -6.49
CA SER A 107 13.37 7.49 -7.33
C SER A 107 12.06 7.31 -8.10
N GLY A 108 11.39 8.42 -8.40
CA GLY A 108 10.09 8.42 -9.06
C GLY A 108 8.91 8.31 -8.09
N SER A 109 7.73 7.97 -8.63
CA SER A 109 6.48 7.95 -7.88
C SER A 109 6.21 6.60 -7.22
N SER A 110 5.68 6.64 -6.00
CA SER A 110 5.16 5.45 -5.34
C SER A 110 3.82 5.03 -5.93
N VAL A 111 3.58 3.72 -5.97
CA VAL A 111 2.29 3.16 -6.41
C VAL A 111 1.66 2.40 -5.25
N TYR A 112 0.35 2.49 -5.11
CA TYR A 112 -0.40 1.68 -4.16
C TYR A 112 -1.46 0.82 -4.84
N LEU A 113 -1.78 -0.30 -4.21
CA LEU A 113 -2.85 -1.22 -4.60
C LEU A 113 -3.67 -1.60 -3.36
N TYR A 114 -4.96 -1.80 -3.54
CA TYR A 114 -5.83 -2.37 -2.51
C TYR A 114 -5.63 -3.87 -2.45
N MET A 115 -5.41 -4.37 -1.24
CA MET A 115 -5.38 -5.79 -0.91
C MET A 115 -6.83 -6.26 -0.71
N ARG A 116 -7.36 -6.97 -1.70
CA ARG A 116 -8.69 -7.61 -1.66
C ARG A 116 -8.59 -9.08 -1.30
#